data_AF-A0A1R4KXJ6-F1
#
_entry.id   AF-A0A1R4KXJ6-F1
#
_cell.length_a   1.000
_cell.length_b   1.000
_cell.length_c   1.000
_cell.angle_alpha   90.00
_cell.angle_beta   90.00
_cell.angle_gamma   90.00
#
_symmetry.space_group_name_H-M   'P 1'
#
loop_
_entity.id
_entity.type
_entity.pdbx_description
1 polymer ?
#
loop_
_entity_poly.entity_id
_entity_poly.type
_entity_poly.pdbx_seq_one_letter_code
_entity_poly.pdbx_strand_id
1 'polypeptide(L)'
;MKKKSKGKIALIVIAVITMVLLVIAVVQYLWNWLMPDIFGLKEITYWQAFGLFLLAKLFFGGKPGRPRRFRREYDIDSGDQDDRSPEDRDRLREEWKRRFQDKCGF
;
A
#
# COMPACT_ATOMS: atom_id res chain seq x y z
N MET A 1 -16.42 -12.16 8.89
CA MET A 1 -16.59 -11.10 7.86
C MET A 1 -15.69 -9.90 8.18
N LYS A 2 -14.57 -9.70 7.46
CA LYS A 2 -13.58 -8.65 7.79
C LYS A 2 -14.09 -7.27 7.35
N LYS A 3 -14.67 -6.51 8.28
CA LYS A 3 -15.14 -5.12 8.09
C LYS A 3 -13.96 -4.14 8.01
N LYS A 4 -13.00 -4.35 7.10
CA LYS A 4 -11.84 -3.47 6.95
C LYS A 4 -12.21 -2.23 6.12
N SER A 5 -12.47 -1.15 6.87
CA SER A 5 -12.11 0.24 6.56
C SER A 5 -12.67 0.94 5.32
N LYS A 6 -14.00 1.03 5.18
CA LYS A 6 -14.62 2.01 4.25
C LYS A 6 -14.07 3.44 4.45
N GLY A 7 -13.82 3.83 5.71
CA GLY A 7 -13.25 5.15 6.04
C GLY A 7 -11.81 5.38 5.56
N LYS A 8 -10.93 4.36 5.59
CA LYS A 8 -9.55 4.51 5.09
C LYS A 8 -9.51 4.63 3.58
N ILE A 9 -10.40 3.94 2.87
CA ILE A 9 -10.52 4.06 1.41
C ILE A 9 -10.99 5.46 1.03
N ALA A 10 -11.99 6.01 1.73
CA ALA A 10 -12.46 7.37 1.49
C ALA A 10 -11.34 8.42 1.67
N LEU A 11 -10.55 8.31 2.75
CA LEU A 11 -9.41 9.20 2.97
C LEU A 11 -8.34 9.11 1.88
N ILE A 12 -8.03 7.90 1.41
CA ILE A 12 -7.07 7.71 0.31
C ILE A 12 -7.59 8.34 -0.98
N VAL A 13 -8.88 8.15 -1.30
CA VAL A 13 -9.49 8.74 -2.50
C VAL A 13 -9.42 10.26 -2.44
N ILE A 14 -9.76 10.86 -1.29
CA ILE A 14 -9.65 12.32 -1.09
C ILE A 14 -8.20 12.78 -1.29
N ALA A 15 -7.24 12.14 -0.63
CA ALA A 15 -5.83 12.50 -0.75
C ALA A 15 -5.33 12.43 -2.20
N VAL A 16 -5.72 11.40 -2.96
CA VAL A 16 -5.36 11.26 -4.37
C VAL A 16 -6.00 12.37 -5.21
N ILE A 17 -7.27 12.68 -5.00
CA ILE A 17 -7.95 13.76 -5.73
C ILE A 17 -7.25 15.10 -5.44
N THR A 18 -6.98 15.41 -4.17
CA THR A 18 -6.26 16.64 -3.79
C THR A 18 -4.88 16.71 -4.44
N MET A 19 -4.14 15.61 -4.46
CA MET A 19 -2.83 15.55 -5.12
C MET A 19 -2.95 15.82 -6.63
N VAL A 20 -3.93 15.23 -7.30
CA VAL A 20 -4.15 15.44 -8.74
C VAL A 20 -4.49 16.90 -9.03
N LEU A 21 -5.37 17.52 -8.24
CA LEU A 21 -5.73 18.93 -8.39
C LEU A 21 -4.51 19.86 -8.19
N LEU A 22 -3.67 19.58 -7.18
CA LEU A 22 -2.43 20.32 -6.96
C LEU A 22 -1.49 20.24 -8.16
N VAL A 23 -1.32 19.04 -8.74
CA VAL A 23 -0.46 18.86 -9.91
C VAL A 23 -0.99 19.66 -11.11
N ILE A 24 -2.31 19.63 -11.36
CA ILE A 24 -2.93 20.40 -12.44
C ILE A 24 -2.71 21.90 -12.25
N ALA A 25 -2.87 22.40 -11.01
CA ALA A 25 -2.65 23.81 -10.70
C ALA A 25 -1.20 24.24 -10.94
N VAL A 26 -0.22 23.41 -10.55
CA VAL A 26 1.21 23.68 -10.80
C VAL A 26 1.51 23.69 -12.30
N VAL A 27 0.96 22.74 -13.06
CA VAL A 27 1.12 22.69 -14.53
C VAL A 27 0.55 23.96 -15.17
N GLN A 28 -0.64 24.40 -14.75
CA GLN A 28 -1.24 25.63 -15.27
C GLN A 28 -0.38 26.86 -14.95
N TYR A 29 0.04 27.01 -13.69
CA TYR A 29 0.84 28.15 -13.25
C TYR A 29 2.17 28.23 -14.01
N LEU A 30 2.87 27.10 -14.10
CA LEU A 30 4.16 27.03 -14.77
C LEU A 30 4.02 27.28 -16.28
N TRP A 31 2.96 26.75 -16.89
CA TRP A 31 2.68 27.00 -18.30
C TRP A 31 2.41 28.47 -18.57
N ASN A 32 1.51 29.11 -17.81
CA ASN A 32 1.16 30.52 -18.02
C ASN A 32 2.33 31.46 -17.74
N TRP A 33 3.30 31.03 -16.93
CA TRP A 33 4.50 31.82 -16.68
C TRP A 33 5.58 31.63 -17.75
N LEU A 34 5.85 30.41 -18.21
CA LEU A 34 6.97 30.14 -19.13
C LEU A 34 6.57 30.18 -20.61
N MET A 35 5.46 29.55 -20.98
CA MET A 35 5.15 29.31 -22.40
C MET A 35 4.73 30.60 -23.14
N PRO A 36 3.90 31.48 -22.55
CA PRO A 36 3.62 32.79 -23.12
C PRO A 36 4.86 33.70 -23.18
N ASP A 37 5.67 33.72 -22.13
CA ASP A 37 6.82 34.64 -22.02
C ASP A 37 7.96 34.25 -22.98
N ILE A 38 8.26 32.95 -23.09
CA ILE A 38 9.38 32.45 -23.89
C ILE A 38 8.99 32.27 -25.37
N PHE A 39 7.78 31.77 -25.64
CA PHE A 39 7.37 31.36 -26.99
C PHE A 39 6.24 32.23 -27.58
N GLY A 40 5.72 33.21 -26.84
CA GLY A 40 4.57 34.02 -27.29
C GLY A 40 3.27 33.21 -27.43
N LEU A 41 3.17 32.06 -26.76
CA LEU A 41 1.99 31.20 -26.80
C LEU A 41 0.86 31.76 -25.94
N LYS A 42 -0.38 31.31 -26.18
CA LYS A 42 -1.51 31.69 -25.33
C LYS A 42 -1.44 31.01 -23.96
N GLU A 43 -1.90 31.74 -22.94
CA GLU A 43 -2.20 31.19 -21.62
C GLU A 43 -3.24 30.07 -21.71
N ILE A 44 -3.12 29.10 -20.81
CA ILE A 44 -4.04 27.99 -20.68
C ILE A 44 -4.94 28.16 -19.47
N THR A 45 -6.20 27.76 -19.64
CA THR A 45 -7.19 27.66 -18.57
C THR A 45 -7.04 26.35 -17.79
N TYR A 46 -7.67 26.26 -16.63
CA TYR A 46 -7.65 25.08 -15.77
C TYR A 46 -8.07 23.79 -16.52
N TRP A 47 -9.09 23.88 -17.39
CA TRP A 47 -9.56 22.77 -18.21
C TRP A 47 -8.56 22.34 -19.27
N GLN A 48 -7.82 23.29 -19.86
CA GLN A 48 -6.75 22.97 -20.81
C GLN A 48 -5.54 22.34 -20.11
N ALA A 49 -5.17 22.82 -18.92
CA ALA A 49 -4.12 22.20 -18.10
C ALA A 49 -4.50 20.77 -17.69
N PHE A 50 -5.77 20.54 -17.34
CA PHE A 50 -6.29 19.19 -17.08
C PHE A 50 -6.22 18.29 -18.31
N GLY A 51 -6.65 18.79 -19.48
CA GLY A 51 -6.55 18.05 -20.74
C GLY A 51 -5.10 17.70 -21.10
N LEU A 52 -4.18 18.64 -20.93
CA LEU A 52 -2.74 18.43 -21.13
C LEU A 52 -2.17 17.41 -20.16
N PHE A 53 -2.55 17.47 -18.89
CA PHE A 53 -2.16 16.49 -17.88
C PHE A 53 -2.70 15.09 -18.22
N LEU A 54 -3.95 14.98 -18.66
CA LEU A 54 -4.56 13.71 -19.06
C LEU A 54 -3.88 13.14 -20.31
N LEU A 55 -3.54 14.00 -21.27
CA LEU A 55 -2.80 13.59 -22.47
C LEU A 55 -1.39 13.10 -22.10
N ALA A 56 -0.67 13.83 -21.25
CA ALA A 56 0.62 13.39 -20.73
C ALA A 56 0.49 12.06 -19.96
N LYS A 57 -0.57 11.89 -19.17
CA LYS A 57 -0.88 10.63 -18.48
C LYS A 57 -1.17 9.50 -19.47
N LEU A 58 -1.74 9.77 -20.63
CA LEU A 58 -2.00 8.76 -21.66
C LEU A 58 -0.71 8.36 -22.39
N PHE A 59 0.13 9.34 -22.75
CA PHE A 59 1.41 9.11 -23.43
C PHE A 59 2.45 8.46 -22.51
N PHE A 60 2.67 9.02 -21.33
CA PHE A 60 3.69 8.56 -20.37
C PHE A 60 3.16 7.54 -19.36
N GLY A 61 1.84 7.37 -19.24
CA GLY A 61 1.23 6.38 -18.34
C GLY A 61 1.01 5.01 -18.98
N GLY A 62 1.64 4.73 -20.14
CA GLY A 62 1.81 3.38 -20.65
C GLY A 62 2.46 2.49 -19.60
N LYS A 63 1.67 1.54 -19.08
CA LYS A 63 1.98 0.53 -18.05
C LYS A 63 3.48 0.36 -17.73
N PRO A 64 4.00 0.86 -16.58
CA PRO A 64 5.14 0.20 -15.97
C PRO A 64 4.72 -1.25 -15.73
N GLY A 65 5.55 -2.19 -16.19
CA GLY A 65 5.27 -3.62 -16.20
C GLY A 65 4.60 -4.07 -14.90
N ARG A 66 3.62 -4.98 -15.02
CA ARG A 66 2.96 -5.67 -13.91
C ARG A 66 3.94 -5.79 -12.74
N PRO A 67 3.67 -5.26 -11.54
CA PRO A 67 4.42 -5.70 -10.39
C PRO A 67 4.20 -7.20 -10.33
N ARG A 68 5.27 -7.96 -10.61
CA ARG A 68 5.29 -9.40 -10.40
C ARG A 68 4.74 -9.59 -9.00
N ARG A 69 3.74 -10.47 -8.89
CA ARG A 69 3.11 -10.84 -7.63
C ARG A 69 4.19 -10.96 -6.56
N PHE A 70 4.28 -10.01 -5.64
CA PHE A 70 4.67 -10.36 -4.29
C PHE A 70 3.46 -11.10 -3.74
N ARG A 71 3.38 -12.38 -4.13
CA ARG A 71 2.72 -13.42 -3.37
C ARG A 71 3.36 -13.35 -2.00
N ARG A 72 2.72 -12.59 -1.12
CA ARG A 72 3.06 -12.57 0.29
C ARG A 72 2.57 -13.92 0.78
N GLU A 73 3.51 -14.86 0.79
CA GLU A 73 3.43 -16.16 1.42
C GLU A 73 3.10 -15.94 2.90
N TYR A 74 1.82 -15.74 3.19
CA TYR A 74 1.25 -16.16 4.45
C TYR A 74 0.64 -17.51 4.15
N ASP A 75 1.50 -18.52 4.03
CA ASP A 75 1.10 -19.87 4.41
C ASP A 75 0.84 -19.79 5.91
N ILE A 76 -0.42 -19.52 6.27
CA ILE A 76 -0.91 -19.98 7.56
C ILE A 76 -0.99 -21.49 7.35
N ASP A 77 0.08 -22.15 7.75
CA ASP A 77 0.13 -23.56 8.07
C ASP A 77 -1.04 -23.86 9.01
N SER A 78 -2.19 -24.13 8.40
CA SER A 78 -3.33 -24.80 9.01
C SER A 78 -3.10 -26.29 8.83
N GLY A 79 -1.90 -26.75 9.21
CA GLY A 79 -1.55 -28.14 9.38
C GLY A 79 -1.99 -28.56 10.78
N ASP A 80 -3.14 -29.22 10.83
CA ASP A 80 -3.40 -30.32 11.77
C ASP A 80 -3.06 -30.05 13.25
N GLN A 81 -3.81 -29.16 13.88
CA GLN A 81 -4.02 -29.20 15.33
C GLN A 81 -5.24 -30.05 15.65
N ASP A 82 -5.09 -31.38 15.74
CA ASP A 82 -5.74 -32.20 16.77
C ASP A 82 -5.33 -33.68 16.65
N ASP A 83 -4.11 -34.00 17.08
CA ASP A 83 -3.88 -35.27 17.80
C ASP A 83 -2.60 -35.17 18.65
N ARG A 84 -2.62 -34.27 19.66
CA ARG A 84 -1.62 -34.38 20.73
C ARG A 84 -2.04 -35.56 21.60
N SER A 85 -1.55 -36.75 21.26
CA SER A 85 -1.65 -37.95 22.10
C SER A 85 -1.41 -37.57 23.56
N PRO A 86 -2.27 -38.00 24.51
CA PRO A 86 -2.15 -37.63 25.92
C PRO A 86 -0.75 -37.88 26.48
N GLU A 87 -0.05 -38.90 25.95
CA GLU A 87 1.32 -39.25 26.32
C GLU A 87 2.35 -38.14 26.06
N ASP A 88 2.23 -37.40 24.95
CA ASP A 88 3.18 -36.33 24.62
C ASP A 88 3.01 -35.11 25.52
N ARG A 89 1.78 -34.85 25.98
CA ARG A 89 1.49 -33.78 26.94
C ARG A 89 2.09 -34.10 28.30
N ASP A 90 2.06 -35.36 28.71
CA ASP A 90 2.61 -35.80 30.00
C ASP A 90 4.15 -35.76 29.97
N ARG A 91 4.80 -36.22 28.89
CA ARG A 91 6.26 -36.07 28.71
C ARG A 91 6.70 -34.62 28.76
N LEU A 92 6.00 -33.73 28.07
CA LEU A 92 6.32 -32.30 28.09
C LEU A 92 6.17 -31.70 29.49
N ARG A 93 5.13 -32.09 30.23
CA ARG A 93 4.91 -31.61 31.61
C ARG A 93 5.99 -32.15 32.56
N GLU A 94 6.43 -33.39 32.39
CA GLU A 94 7.53 -33.98 33.16
C GLU A 94 8.86 -33.29 32.87
N GLU A 95 9.19 -33.07 31.59
CA GLU A 95 10.37 -32.31 31.20
C GLU A 95 10.34 -30.88 31.76
N TRP A 96 9.18 -30.23 31.74
CA TRP A 96 9.01 -28.89 32.28
C TRP A 96 9.25 -28.86 33.80
N LYS A 97 8.70 -29.84 34.54
CA LYS A 97 8.96 -29.99 35.99
C LYS A 97 10.44 -30.25 36.27
N ARG A 98 11.09 -31.14 35.51
CA ARG A 98 12.52 -31.45 35.66
C ARG A 98 13.37 -30.19 35.44
N ARG A 99 13.10 -29.46 34.36
CA ARG A 99 13.81 -28.21 34.01
C ARG A 99 13.57 -27.10 35.03
N PHE A 100 12.35 -27.01 35.59
CA PHE A 100 12.02 -26.03 36.60
C PHE A 100 12.74 -26.32 37.92
N GLN A 101 12.80 -27.60 38.31
CA GLN A 101 13.47 -28.02 39.54
C GLN A 101 15.01 -27.87 39.44
N ASP A 102 15.61 -28.20 38.29
CA ASP A 102 17.05 -27.96 38.04
C ASP A 102 17.44 -26.47 38.09
N LYS A 103 16.51 -25.57 37.70
CA LYS A 103 16.79 -24.12 37.63
C LYS A 103 16.37 -23.34 38.88
N CYS A 104 15.47 -23.88 39.70
CA CYS A 104 14.97 -23.23 40.92
C CYS A 104 15.26 -24.06 42.19
N GLY A 105 16.47 -24.64 42.27
CA GLY A 105 17.01 -25.21 43.51
C GLY A 105 17.89 -24.19 44.25
N PHE A 106 17.31 -23.52 45.24
CA PHE A 106 17.98 -23.09 46.47
C PHE A 106 17.73 -24.16 47.53
#